data_AF-X1T3N6-F1
#
_entry.id   AF-X1T3N6-F1
#
_cell.length_a   1.000
_cell.length_b   1.000
_cell.length_c   1.000
_cell.angle_alpha   90.00
_cell.angle_beta   90.00
_cell.angle_gamma   90.00
#
_symmetry.space_group_name_H-M   'P 1'
#
loop_
_entity.id
_entity.type
_entity.pdbx_description
1 polymer ?
#
loop_
_entity_poly.entity_id
_entity_poly.type
_entity_poly.pdbx_seq_one_letter_code
_entity_poly.pdbx_strand_id
1 'polypeptide(L)'
;VPGGVRNWYRTMEGSDTDMSDSSMMRYAGRFSRRVQSFCKKKNIPFVHFHTGERKHVEAEKLMPENKLFIGIFAVFVSRAPSLLWEVKKFDNGSIDIRRKKKTSLVNHYYFHIMDKDWGHITIRMCAHPPFSCNIILNGHEWVERHEDYNKLEVTKEGNCFTSYNNGEKLTQIADTLKFNGQFERVCQRWIYSCLWFVMDKKQQETTGIKYNFSIYQIEYSRNLLFKRGRQMDTVYQKIIDITRGRLDIKRLKTIFGKKKRPYKHKSTAPAPEVRIETPDYNLTIFKIHFGRL
;
A
#
# COMPACT_ATOMS: atom_id res chain seq x y z
N VAL A 1 17.30 5.86 16.93
CA VAL A 1 18.30 5.90 18.02
C VAL A 1 17.86 4.97 19.14
N PRO A 2 18.73 4.10 19.69
CA PRO A 2 18.38 3.16 20.75
C PRO A 2 17.74 3.80 22.00
N GLY A 3 18.17 5.03 22.35
CA GLY A 3 17.62 5.78 23.48
C GLY A 3 16.10 6.02 23.41
N GLY A 4 15.54 6.16 22.20
CA GLY A 4 14.10 6.33 22.03
C GLY A 4 13.30 5.11 22.49
N VAL A 5 13.80 3.89 22.24
CA VAL A 5 13.11 2.66 22.62
C VAL A 5 13.19 2.42 24.13
N ARG A 6 14.34 2.71 24.75
CA ARG A 6 14.52 2.61 26.20
C ARG A 6 13.59 3.57 26.94
N ASN A 7 13.55 4.83 26.51
CA ASN A 7 12.69 5.85 27.12
C ASN A 7 11.21 5.47 26.96
N TRP A 8 10.81 5.06 25.76
CA TRP A 8 9.46 4.57 25.51
C TRP A 8 9.09 3.40 26.43
N TYR A 9 9.98 2.42 26.60
CA TYR A 9 9.74 1.27 27.48
C TYR A 9 9.58 1.70 28.95
N ARG A 10 10.44 2.59 29.44
CA ARG A 10 10.33 3.15 30.81
C ARG A 10 9.01 3.86 31.03
N THR A 11 8.55 4.64 30.05
CA THR A 11 7.25 5.32 30.16
C THR A 11 6.08 4.34 30.13
N MET A 12 6.19 3.22 29.39
CA MET A 12 5.16 2.19 29.32
C MET A 12 5.08 1.32 30.59
N GLU A 13 6.22 0.91 31.13
CA GLU A 13 6.32 -0.10 32.20
C GLU A 13 6.75 0.51 33.55
N GLY A 14 6.99 1.82 33.62
CA GLY A 14 7.44 2.55 34.82
C GLY A 14 8.95 2.44 35.09
N SER A 15 9.62 1.39 34.60
CA SER A 15 11.07 1.21 34.67
C SER A 15 11.59 0.34 33.52
N ASP A 16 12.91 0.22 33.37
CA ASP A 16 13.55 -0.70 32.41
C ASP A 16 14.25 -1.89 33.08
N THR A 17 13.98 -2.15 34.36
CA THR A 17 14.59 -3.24 35.15
C THR A 17 14.36 -4.61 34.51
N ASP A 18 13.15 -4.81 33.97
CA ASP A 18 12.71 -6.05 33.32
C ASP A 18 12.84 -6.01 31.78
N MET A 19 13.48 -4.97 31.24
CA MET A 19 13.66 -4.84 29.80
C MET A 19 14.58 -5.96 29.29
N SER A 20 14.05 -6.77 28.38
CA SER A 20 14.70 -7.94 27.80
C SER A 20 14.08 -8.24 26.43
N ASP A 21 14.71 -9.12 25.64
CA ASP A 21 14.11 -9.62 24.39
C ASP A 21 12.71 -10.20 24.64
N SER A 22 12.57 -10.98 25.71
CA SER A 22 11.29 -11.58 26.10
C SER A 22 10.23 -10.52 26.40
N SER A 23 10.55 -9.47 27.17
CA SER A 23 9.58 -8.42 27.48
C SER A 23 9.21 -7.60 26.24
N MET A 24 10.17 -7.33 25.35
CA MET A 24 9.93 -6.67 24.07
C MET A 24 9.03 -7.51 23.14
N MET A 25 9.18 -8.84 23.14
CA MET A 25 8.34 -9.76 22.37
C MET A 25 6.90 -9.84 22.90
N ARG A 26 6.66 -9.59 24.20
CA ARG A 26 5.31 -9.61 24.79
C ARG A 26 4.36 -8.61 24.13
N TYR A 27 4.86 -7.48 23.62
CA TYR A 27 4.03 -6.51 22.89
C TYR A 27 3.42 -7.09 21.62
N ALA A 28 4.15 -7.94 20.89
CA ALA A 28 3.60 -8.60 19.71
C ALA A 28 2.50 -9.60 20.06
N GLY A 29 2.65 -10.31 21.18
CA GLY A 29 1.61 -11.18 21.73
C GLY A 29 0.38 -10.40 22.22
N ARG A 30 0.58 -9.26 22.89
CA ARG A 30 -0.50 -8.33 23.29
C ARG A 30 -1.26 -7.82 22.07
N PHE A 31 -0.54 -7.38 21.04
CA PHE A 31 -1.11 -6.90 19.79
C PHE A 31 -1.97 -7.97 19.12
N SER A 32 -1.41 -9.17 18.90
CA SER A 32 -2.10 -10.30 18.28
C SER A 32 -3.43 -10.61 18.97
N ARG A 33 -3.41 -10.76 20.31
CA ARG A 33 -4.61 -11.06 21.09
C ARG A 33 -5.67 -9.97 20.98
N ARG A 34 -5.27 -8.70 21.02
CA ARG A 34 -6.21 -7.57 20.95
C ARG A 34 -6.82 -7.42 19.56
N VAL A 35 -6.04 -7.61 18.49
CA VAL A 35 -6.56 -7.62 17.11
C VAL A 35 -7.56 -8.76 16.92
N GLN A 36 -7.21 -9.99 17.31
CA GLN A 36 -8.09 -11.15 17.18
C GLN A 36 -9.40 -10.96 17.95
N SER A 37 -9.32 -10.48 19.20
CA SER A 37 -10.50 -10.19 20.03
C SER A 37 -11.39 -9.11 19.40
N PHE A 38 -10.80 -8.03 18.88
CA PHE A 38 -11.52 -7.00 18.15
C PHE A 38 -12.22 -7.55 16.91
N CYS A 39 -11.50 -8.31 16.08
CA CYS A 39 -12.05 -8.90 14.87
C CYS A 39 -13.21 -9.84 15.18
N LYS A 40 -13.05 -10.71 16.19
CA LYS A 40 -14.12 -11.60 16.66
C LYS A 40 -15.35 -10.81 17.15
N LYS A 41 -15.16 -9.77 17.97
CA LYS A 41 -16.26 -8.97 18.53
C LYS A 41 -17.02 -8.18 17.46
N LYS A 42 -16.32 -7.71 16.42
CA LYS A 42 -16.89 -6.89 15.35
C LYS A 42 -17.27 -7.71 14.10
N ASN A 43 -17.10 -9.03 14.14
CA ASN A 43 -17.27 -9.92 13.00
C ASN A 43 -16.48 -9.47 11.76
N ILE A 44 -15.24 -9.01 11.97
CA ILE A 44 -14.33 -8.60 10.92
C ILE A 44 -13.48 -9.81 10.52
N PRO A 45 -13.37 -10.15 9.22
CA PRO A 45 -12.48 -11.19 8.73
C PRO A 45 -11.04 -11.01 9.20
N PHE A 46 -10.49 -12.05 9.84
CA PHE A 46 -9.11 -12.14 10.29
C PHE A 46 -8.45 -13.35 9.62
N VAL A 47 -7.57 -13.12 8.66
CA VAL A 47 -7.06 -14.17 7.77
C VAL A 47 -5.54 -14.26 7.83
N HIS A 48 -5.02 -15.47 8.02
CA HIS A 48 -3.59 -15.75 7.94
C HIS A 48 -3.22 -16.14 6.51
N PHE A 49 -2.16 -15.52 6.00
CA PHE A 49 -1.58 -15.81 4.69
C PHE A 49 -0.16 -16.34 4.83
N HIS A 50 0.14 -17.36 4.04
CA HIS A 50 1.46 -17.89 3.78
C HIS A 50 2.25 -16.97 2.82
N THR A 51 3.57 -17.15 2.80
CA THR A 51 4.44 -16.43 1.88
C THR A 51 4.12 -16.80 0.43
N GLY A 52 3.89 -15.81 -0.43
CA GLY A 52 3.59 -15.99 -1.85
C GLY A 52 2.10 -15.91 -2.22
N GLU A 53 1.19 -15.89 -1.24
CA GLU A 53 -0.24 -15.78 -1.51
C GLU A 53 -0.67 -14.36 -1.91
N ARG A 54 -1.63 -14.27 -2.84
CA ARG A 54 -2.12 -13.01 -3.42
C ARG A 54 -3.19 -12.35 -2.55
N LYS A 55 -2.73 -11.63 -1.53
CA LYS A 55 -3.59 -10.93 -0.55
C LYS A 55 -4.55 -9.91 -1.15
N HIS A 56 -4.16 -9.21 -2.21
CA HIS A 56 -4.97 -8.13 -2.78
C HIS A 56 -6.30 -8.65 -3.36
N VAL A 57 -6.29 -9.83 -3.99
CA VAL A 57 -7.50 -10.45 -4.56
C VAL A 57 -8.52 -10.80 -3.47
N GLU A 58 -8.05 -11.28 -2.31
CA GLU A 58 -8.94 -11.59 -1.20
C GLU A 58 -9.49 -10.33 -0.52
N ALA A 59 -8.73 -9.25 -0.49
CA ALA A 59 -9.23 -7.97 0.04
C ALA A 59 -10.39 -7.43 -0.80
N GLU A 60 -10.30 -7.52 -2.13
CA GLU A 60 -11.35 -7.07 -3.05
C GLU A 60 -12.67 -7.81 -2.82
N LYS A 61 -12.62 -9.12 -2.56
CA LYS A 61 -13.81 -9.94 -2.25
C LYS A 61 -14.49 -9.56 -0.93
N LEU A 62 -13.73 -8.98 0.00
CA LEU A 62 -14.21 -8.57 1.33
C LEU A 62 -14.60 -7.10 1.39
N MET A 63 -14.61 -6.40 0.25
CA MET A 63 -15.01 -5.00 0.20
C MET A 63 -16.45 -4.83 0.71
N PRO A 64 -16.70 -3.83 1.58
CA PRO A 64 -18.04 -3.56 2.08
C PRO A 64 -19.01 -3.24 0.94
N GLU A 65 -20.16 -3.92 0.91
CA GLU A 65 -21.25 -3.61 -0.04
C GLU A 65 -21.86 -2.21 0.23
N ASN A 66 -21.92 -1.82 1.51
CA ASN A 66 -22.38 -0.51 1.90
C ASN A 66 -21.32 0.55 1.59
N LYS A 67 -21.58 1.39 0.57
CA LYS A 67 -20.70 2.49 0.15
C LYS A 67 -20.44 3.56 1.22
N LEU A 68 -21.28 3.61 2.27
CA LEU A 68 -21.13 4.52 3.42
C LEU A 68 -20.29 3.92 4.56
N PHE A 69 -19.87 2.66 4.45
CA PHE A 69 -19.04 2.03 5.48
C PHE A 69 -17.69 2.73 5.58
N ILE A 70 -17.29 3.09 6.81
CA ILE A 70 -15.99 3.67 7.14
C ILE A 70 -15.40 2.90 8.31
N GLY A 71 -14.17 2.41 8.18
CA GLY A 71 -13.52 1.63 9.23
C GLY A 71 -12.72 0.44 8.71
N ILE A 72 -12.22 -0.37 9.64
CA ILE A 72 -11.52 -1.63 9.32
C ILE A 72 -12.57 -2.65 8.87
N PHE A 73 -12.43 -3.18 7.65
CA PHE A 73 -13.31 -4.23 7.13
C PHE A 73 -12.64 -5.60 7.00
N ALA A 74 -11.31 -5.67 7.01
CA ALA A 74 -10.57 -6.93 7.09
C ALA A 74 -9.19 -6.73 7.73
N VAL A 75 -8.66 -7.77 8.36
CA VAL A 75 -7.28 -7.79 8.87
C VAL A 75 -6.58 -9.04 8.40
N PHE A 76 -5.50 -8.88 7.63
CA PHE A 76 -4.68 -10.00 7.18
C PHE A 76 -3.38 -10.09 7.95
N VAL A 77 -2.90 -11.31 8.17
CA VAL A 77 -1.63 -11.55 8.87
C VAL A 77 -0.72 -12.35 7.96
N SER A 78 0.53 -11.92 7.83
CA SER A 78 1.53 -12.71 7.11
C SER A 78 2.92 -12.46 7.67
N ARG A 79 3.81 -13.43 7.46
CA ARG A 79 5.19 -13.33 7.93
C ARG A 79 6.05 -12.59 6.92
N ALA A 80 6.86 -11.64 7.39
CA ALA A 80 7.82 -10.94 6.57
C ALA A 80 9.09 -10.57 7.37
N PRO A 81 10.26 -10.47 6.72
CA PRO A 81 11.49 -10.07 7.38
C PRO A 81 11.38 -8.67 8.01
N SER A 82 11.90 -8.50 9.23
CA SER A 82 11.98 -7.20 9.89
C SER A 82 13.21 -7.09 10.79
N LEU A 83 13.75 -5.87 10.88
CA LEU A 83 14.84 -5.54 11.79
C LEU A 83 14.25 -5.24 13.17
N LEU A 84 14.44 -6.17 14.09
CA LEU A 84 13.98 -6.03 15.47
C LEU A 84 15.05 -5.38 16.36
N TRP A 85 14.62 -4.91 17.52
CA TRP A 85 15.54 -4.59 18.60
C TRP A 85 15.94 -5.85 19.36
N GLU A 86 17.16 -5.84 19.86
CA GLU A 86 17.77 -6.85 20.72
C GLU A 86 18.21 -6.14 22.00
N VAL A 87 17.89 -6.73 23.14
CA VAL A 87 18.21 -6.23 24.48
C VAL A 87 19.04 -7.27 25.20
N LYS A 88 20.32 -6.95 25.41
CA LYS A 88 21.23 -7.76 26.20
C LYS A 88 21.35 -7.17 27.60
N LYS A 89 21.06 -7.97 28.63
CA LYS A 89 21.29 -7.64 30.03
C LYS A 89 22.61 -8.27 30.49
N PHE A 90 23.42 -7.50 31.20
CA PHE A 90 24.68 -7.97 31.79
C PHE A 90 24.51 -8.25 33.28
N ASP A 91 25.41 -9.04 33.86
CA ASP A 91 25.36 -9.46 35.26
C ASP A 91 25.46 -8.27 36.23
N ASN A 92 26.11 -7.18 35.81
CA ASN A 92 26.18 -5.92 36.56
C ASN A 92 24.90 -5.07 36.49
N GLY A 93 23.81 -5.59 35.89
CA GLY A 93 22.53 -4.91 35.75
C GLY A 93 22.45 -3.91 34.59
N SER A 94 23.54 -3.65 33.86
CA SER A 94 23.51 -2.79 32.69
C SER A 94 22.79 -3.46 31.51
N ILE A 95 22.19 -2.64 30.62
CA ILE A 95 21.49 -3.10 29.43
C ILE A 95 22.08 -2.47 28.17
N ASP A 96 22.17 -3.26 27.11
CA ASP A 96 22.62 -2.85 25.79
C ASP A 96 21.51 -3.13 24.77
N ILE A 97 21.06 -2.08 24.09
CA ILE A 97 19.92 -2.10 23.17
C ILE A 97 20.42 -1.82 21.77
N ARG A 98 20.26 -2.78 20.86
CA ARG A 98 20.76 -2.68 19.48
C ARG A 98 19.71 -3.12 18.49
N ARG A 99 19.85 -2.70 17.23
CA ARG A 99 19.09 -3.33 16.14
C ARG A 99 19.78 -4.64 15.78
N LYS A 100 19.01 -5.71 15.60
CA LYS A 100 19.53 -6.99 15.12
C LYS A 100 20.22 -6.81 13.78
N LYS A 101 21.38 -7.46 13.60
CA LYS A 101 22.12 -7.45 12.33
C LYS A 101 21.39 -8.20 11.22
N LYS A 102 20.65 -9.26 11.59
CA LYS A 102 19.85 -10.07 10.67
C LYS A 102 18.37 -9.80 10.89
N THR A 103 17.61 -9.79 9.79
CA THR A 103 16.15 -9.69 9.87
C THR A 103 15.58 -10.96 10.51
N SER A 104 14.50 -10.79 11.27
CA SER A 104 13.71 -11.89 11.84
C SER A 104 12.37 -11.98 11.10
N LEU A 105 11.91 -13.20 10.84
CA LEU A 105 10.64 -13.45 10.18
C LEU A 105 9.48 -13.33 11.17
N VAL A 106 8.81 -12.19 11.19
CA VAL A 106 7.75 -11.86 12.17
C VAL A 106 6.41 -11.60 11.50
N ASN A 107 5.33 -11.64 12.29
CA ASN A 107 3.99 -11.32 11.82
C ASN A 107 3.86 -9.82 11.53
N HIS A 108 3.35 -9.52 10.33
CA HIS A 108 2.85 -8.21 9.93
C HIS A 108 1.36 -8.28 9.73
N TYR A 109 0.67 -7.26 10.20
CA TYR A 109 -0.78 -7.14 10.16
C TYR A 109 -1.14 -6.08 9.13
N TYR A 110 -2.01 -6.43 8.21
CA TYR A 110 -2.48 -5.61 7.11
C TYR A 110 -3.93 -5.24 7.43
N PHE A 111 -4.13 -4.03 7.93
CA PHE A 111 -5.44 -3.48 8.18
C PHE A 111 -6.00 -2.92 6.88
N HIS A 112 -7.05 -3.55 6.37
CA HIS A 112 -7.81 -3.06 5.23
C HIS A 112 -8.92 -2.16 5.75
N ILE A 113 -8.83 -0.88 5.39
CA ILE A 113 -9.66 0.18 5.95
C ILE A 113 -10.36 0.90 4.81
N MET A 114 -11.65 1.16 4.98
CA MET A 114 -12.39 2.08 4.12
C MET A 114 -12.34 3.47 4.75
N ASP A 115 -11.65 4.39 4.08
CA ASP A 115 -11.53 5.80 4.42
C ASP A 115 -12.57 6.64 3.67
N LYS A 116 -13.01 7.73 4.31
CA LYS A 116 -14.02 8.64 3.74
C LYS A 116 -13.53 9.29 2.46
N ASP A 117 -12.29 9.75 2.47
CA ASP A 117 -11.74 10.64 1.46
C ASP A 117 -10.84 9.86 0.47
N TRP A 118 -10.19 8.79 0.96
CA TRP A 118 -9.22 8.01 0.19
C TRP A 118 -9.73 6.67 -0.30
N GLY A 119 -10.96 6.27 0.06
CA GLY A 119 -11.46 4.92 -0.22
C GLY A 119 -10.65 3.86 0.52
N HIS A 120 -10.33 2.76 -0.14
CA HIS A 120 -9.58 1.67 0.45
C HIS A 120 -8.12 2.04 0.67
N ILE A 121 -7.72 2.03 1.94
CA ILE A 121 -6.33 2.16 2.37
C ILE A 121 -5.88 0.88 3.05
N THR A 122 -4.57 0.62 3.01
CA THR A 122 -3.97 -0.51 3.73
C THR A 122 -2.87 -0.04 4.66
N ILE A 123 -2.96 -0.39 5.94
CA ILE A 123 -1.86 -0.19 6.91
C ILE A 123 -1.24 -1.53 7.22
N ARG A 124 0.01 -1.72 6.79
CA ARG A 124 0.85 -2.85 7.18
C ARG A 124 1.66 -2.47 8.41
N MET A 125 1.43 -3.12 9.54
CA MET A 125 2.10 -2.83 10.82
C MET A 125 2.86 -4.05 11.35
N CYS A 126 4.09 -3.84 11.79
CA CYS A 126 4.84 -4.81 12.57
C CYS A 126 4.36 -4.77 14.04
N ALA A 127 4.04 -5.93 14.61
CA ALA A 127 3.58 -6.00 16.00
C ALA A 127 4.71 -5.87 17.04
N HIS A 128 5.98 -5.83 16.60
CA HIS A 128 7.14 -5.64 17.47
C HIS A 128 7.57 -4.18 17.50
N PRO A 129 8.04 -3.65 18.66
CA PRO A 129 8.64 -2.33 18.72
C PRO A 129 9.74 -2.15 17.66
N PRO A 130 9.84 -0.99 16.99
CA PRO A 130 9.12 0.26 17.27
C PRO A 130 7.78 0.38 16.50
N PHE A 131 7.15 -0.76 16.17
CA PHE A 131 5.86 -0.82 15.45
C PHE A 131 5.92 -0.16 14.08
N SER A 132 6.96 -0.50 13.30
CA SER A 132 7.16 0.03 11.95
C SER A 132 5.93 -0.23 11.07
N CYS A 133 5.53 0.78 10.30
CA CYS A 133 4.35 0.72 9.45
C CYS A 133 4.66 1.09 8.00
N ASN A 134 3.94 0.48 7.07
CA ASN A 134 3.79 0.96 5.70
C ASN A 134 2.31 1.28 5.48
N ILE A 135 2.02 2.47 4.96
CA ILE A 135 0.67 2.91 4.62
C ILE A 135 0.59 2.98 3.10
N ILE A 136 -0.44 2.36 2.54
CA ILE A 136 -0.69 2.27 1.10
C ILE A 136 -1.99 3.00 0.83
N LEU A 137 -1.93 3.96 -0.09
CA LEU A 137 -3.04 4.83 -0.51
C LEU A 137 -3.19 4.73 -2.03
N ASN A 138 -4.42 4.84 -2.55
CA ASN A 138 -4.70 4.85 -3.98
C ASN A 138 -5.27 6.22 -4.41
N GLY A 139 -4.51 6.95 -5.23
CA GLY A 139 -4.93 8.26 -5.74
C GLY A 139 -6.15 8.20 -6.68
N HIS A 140 -6.44 7.07 -7.31
CA HIS A 140 -7.65 6.95 -8.14
C HIS A 140 -8.91 6.93 -7.28
N GLU A 141 -8.87 6.28 -6.12
CA GLU A 141 -9.99 6.25 -5.19
C GLU A 141 -10.23 7.62 -4.54
N TRP A 142 -9.17 8.41 -4.31
CA TRP A 142 -9.31 9.82 -3.93
C TRP A 142 -10.14 10.61 -4.97
N VAL A 143 -9.84 10.44 -6.26
CA VAL A 143 -10.59 11.10 -7.35
C VAL A 143 -12.04 10.64 -7.36
N GLU A 144 -12.30 9.35 -7.17
CA GLU A 144 -13.65 8.77 -7.13
C GLU A 144 -14.49 9.25 -5.94
N ARG A 145 -13.85 9.59 -4.82
CA ARG A 145 -14.51 10.09 -3.61
C ARG A 145 -14.84 11.59 -3.66
N HIS A 146 -14.35 12.31 -4.67
CA HIS A 146 -14.66 13.73 -4.83
C HIS A 146 -16.15 13.95 -5.14
N GLU A 147 -16.77 14.98 -4.55
CA GLU A 147 -18.22 15.24 -4.67
C GLU A 147 -18.69 15.44 -6.12
N ASP A 148 -17.87 16.08 -6.95
CA ASP A 148 -18.13 16.31 -8.36
C ASP A 148 -17.92 15.07 -9.26
N TYR A 149 -17.32 13.98 -8.76
CA TYR A 149 -16.97 12.81 -9.57
C TYR A 149 -18.20 12.18 -10.23
N ASN A 150 -19.32 12.07 -9.49
CA ASN A 150 -20.56 11.49 -9.99
C ASN A 150 -21.19 12.27 -11.16
N LYS A 151 -20.82 13.55 -11.34
CA LYS A 151 -21.31 14.41 -12.44
C LYS A 151 -20.56 14.16 -13.76
N LEU A 152 -19.46 13.40 -13.72
CA LEU A 152 -18.54 13.23 -14.85
C LEU A 152 -18.82 11.99 -15.72
N GLU A 153 -19.85 11.20 -15.38
CA GLU A 153 -20.26 9.99 -16.12
C GLU A 153 -19.08 9.06 -16.43
N VAL A 154 -18.22 8.85 -15.43
CA VAL A 154 -16.94 8.17 -15.62
C VAL A 154 -17.15 6.66 -15.68
N THR A 155 -16.54 6.01 -16.67
CA THR A 155 -16.38 4.56 -16.73
C THR A 155 -14.91 4.19 -16.48
N LYS A 156 -14.66 3.10 -15.74
CA LYS A 156 -13.32 2.60 -15.42
C LYS A 156 -13.13 1.14 -15.80
N GLU A 157 -11.90 0.81 -16.18
CA GLU A 157 -11.38 -0.55 -16.17
C GLU A 157 -10.14 -0.60 -15.25
N GLY A 158 -10.30 -1.17 -14.06
CA GLY A 158 -9.30 -1.07 -13.00
C GLY A 158 -9.01 0.40 -12.65
N ASN A 159 -7.76 0.83 -12.75
CA ASN A 159 -7.35 2.23 -12.54
C ASN A 159 -7.43 3.10 -13.80
N CYS A 160 -7.78 2.55 -14.96
CA CYS A 160 -7.87 3.33 -16.20
C CYS A 160 -9.27 3.96 -16.34
N PHE A 161 -9.33 5.30 -16.47
CA PHE A 161 -10.56 6.00 -16.86
C PHE A 161 -10.76 5.85 -18.37
N THR A 162 -11.80 5.13 -18.78
CA THR A 162 -12.03 4.73 -20.19
C THR A 162 -13.08 5.57 -20.90
N SER A 163 -13.97 6.22 -20.16
CA SER A 163 -14.95 7.17 -20.70
C SER A 163 -15.33 8.19 -19.62
N TYR A 164 -15.66 9.41 -20.05
CA TYR A 164 -16.07 10.53 -19.20
C TYR A 164 -16.66 11.64 -20.09
N ASN A 165 -17.56 12.46 -19.55
CA ASN A 165 -18.13 13.60 -20.28
C ASN A 165 -17.22 14.85 -20.27
N ASN A 166 -16.34 15.00 -19.26
CA ASN A 166 -15.41 16.13 -19.13
C ASN A 166 -14.07 15.71 -18.47
N GLY A 167 -13.04 15.55 -19.30
CA GLY A 167 -11.70 15.12 -18.85
C GLY A 167 -10.87 16.23 -18.17
N GLU A 168 -11.12 17.49 -18.51
CA GLU A 168 -10.42 18.62 -17.87
C GLU A 168 -10.84 18.74 -16.41
N LYS A 169 -12.14 18.63 -16.12
CA LYS A 169 -12.65 18.62 -14.75
C LYS A 169 -12.16 17.41 -13.96
N LEU A 170 -12.06 16.23 -14.59
CA LEU A 170 -11.46 15.05 -13.97
C LEU A 170 -9.98 15.28 -13.59
N THR A 171 -9.23 15.96 -14.46
CA THR A 171 -7.83 16.33 -14.20
C THR A 171 -7.74 17.34 -13.07
N GLN A 172 -8.60 18.36 -13.06
CA GLN A 172 -8.67 19.36 -11.97
C GLN A 172 -8.94 18.70 -10.62
N ILE A 173 -9.81 17.69 -10.56
CA ILE A 173 -10.04 16.90 -9.34
C ILE A 173 -8.77 16.17 -8.92
N ALA A 174 -8.07 15.52 -9.84
CA ALA A 174 -6.81 14.85 -9.52
C ALA A 174 -5.74 15.84 -9.02
N ASP A 175 -5.68 17.04 -9.58
CA ASP A 175 -4.76 18.11 -9.20
C ASP A 175 -5.07 18.72 -7.81
N THR A 176 -6.24 18.44 -7.23
CA THR A 176 -6.54 18.81 -5.83
C THR A 176 -5.73 18.00 -4.83
N LEU A 177 -5.19 16.85 -5.24
CA LEU A 177 -4.38 16.00 -4.39
C LEU A 177 -3.00 16.64 -4.18
N LYS A 178 -2.86 17.32 -3.05
CA LYS A 178 -1.63 18.04 -2.67
C LYS A 178 -0.88 17.24 -1.63
N PHE A 179 0.44 17.17 -1.79
CA PHE A 179 1.32 16.52 -0.81
C PHE A 179 1.21 17.13 0.59
N ASN A 180 1.03 18.44 0.67
CA ASN A 180 1.06 19.16 1.95
C ASN A 180 -0.21 18.91 2.77
N GLY A 181 -0.04 18.21 3.89
CA GLY A 181 -1.04 18.01 4.93
C GLY A 181 -2.08 16.92 4.65
N GLN A 182 -2.54 16.70 3.42
CA GLN A 182 -3.58 15.70 3.12
C GLN A 182 -3.10 14.27 3.40
N PHE A 183 -1.92 13.89 2.89
CA PHE A 183 -1.31 12.57 3.12
C PHE A 183 -1.03 12.33 4.60
N GLU A 184 -0.46 13.33 5.28
CA GLU A 184 -0.14 13.22 6.70
C GLU A 184 -1.41 13.03 7.54
N ARG A 185 -2.48 13.78 7.26
CA ARG A 185 -3.76 13.67 7.98
C ARG A 185 -4.36 12.27 7.89
N VAL A 186 -4.44 11.68 6.69
CA VAL A 186 -4.98 10.31 6.55
C VAL A 186 -4.09 9.29 7.25
N CYS A 187 -2.77 9.45 7.15
CA CYS A 187 -1.82 8.56 7.81
C CYS A 187 -1.95 8.63 9.33
N GLN A 188 -1.95 9.83 9.91
CA GLN A 188 -2.13 10.05 11.34
C GLN A 188 -3.48 9.52 11.85
N ARG A 189 -4.57 9.81 11.13
CA ARG A 189 -5.94 9.37 11.49
C ARG A 189 -6.00 7.86 11.76
N TRP A 190 -5.37 7.06 10.91
CA TRP A 190 -5.50 5.60 10.98
C TRP A 190 -4.35 4.89 11.68
N ILE A 191 -3.12 5.41 11.64
CA ILE A 191 -1.97 4.73 12.25
C ILE A 191 -2.13 4.60 13.77
N TYR A 192 -2.62 5.63 14.45
CA TYR A 192 -2.85 5.61 15.91
C TYR A 192 -4.05 4.73 16.29
N SER A 193 -5.04 4.65 15.40
CA SER A 193 -6.16 3.70 15.53
C SER A 193 -5.68 2.25 15.45
N CYS A 194 -4.68 1.95 14.60
CA CYS A 194 -4.04 0.62 14.55
C CYS A 194 -3.10 0.41 15.75
N LEU A 195 -2.39 1.45 16.19
CA LEU A 195 -1.49 1.39 17.34
C LEU A 195 -2.25 1.13 18.65
N TRP A 196 -3.55 1.42 18.70
CA TRP A 196 -4.44 1.09 19.82
C TRP A 196 -4.31 -0.37 20.26
N PHE A 197 -4.06 -1.30 19.34
CA PHE A 197 -3.89 -2.73 19.66
C PHE A 197 -2.59 -3.03 20.43
N VAL A 198 -1.58 -2.17 20.33
CA VAL A 198 -0.38 -2.23 21.19
C VAL A 198 -0.68 -1.51 22.51
N MET A 199 -1.03 -0.23 22.42
CA MET A 199 -1.07 0.71 23.53
C MET A 199 -2.33 1.57 23.40
N ASP A 200 -3.06 1.70 24.50
CA ASP A 200 -4.27 2.52 24.50
C ASP A 200 -3.97 4.03 24.34
N LYS A 201 -5.00 4.84 24.19
CA LYS A 201 -4.91 6.28 23.92
C LYS A 201 -4.16 7.01 25.04
N LYS A 202 -4.42 6.65 26.30
CA LYS A 202 -3.70 7.20 27.45
C LYS A 202 -2.22 6.85 27.38
N GLN A 203 -1.89 5.60 27.05
CA GLN A 203 -0.51 5.15 26.84
C GLN A 203 0.15 5.86 25.65
N GLN A 204 -0.56 6.10 24.55
CA GLN A 204 -0.05 6.87 23.40
C GLN A 204 0.27 8.31 23.79
N GLU A 205 -0.64 8.98 24.51
CA GLU A 205 -0.44 10.35 25.01
C GLU A 205 0.74 10.42 26.00
N THR A 206 0.81 9.48 26.94
CA THR A 206 1.88 9.43 27.96
C THR A 206 3.25 9.16 27.35
N THR A 207 3.32 8.23 26.39
CA THR A 207 4.59 7.90 25.70
C THR A 207 5.01 8.95 24.68
N GLY A 208 4.09 9.80 24.23
CA GLY A 208 4.36 10.82 23.21
C GLY A 208 4.86 10.24 21.89
N ILE A 209 4.56 8.97 21.58
CA ILE A 209 5.04 8.31 20.36
C ILE A 209 4.50 9.03 19.14
N LYS A 210 5.39 9.39 18.21
CA LYS A 210 5.06 10.06 16.95
C LYS A 210 5.67 9.32 15.77
N TYR A 211 4.93 9.26 14.67
CA TYR A 211 5.44 8.77 13.39
C TYR A 211 5.88 9.93 12.52
N ASN A 212 7.09 9.82 11.97
CA ASN A 212 7.54 10.65 10.86
C ASN A 212 7.34 9.84 9.57
N PHE A 213 6.65 10.43 8.61
CA PHE A 213 6.32 9.77 7.36
C PHE A 213 7.40 10.02 6.32
N SER A 214 7.65 9.02 5.48
CA SER A 214 8.49 9.12 4.29
C SER A 214 7.84 8.31 3.17
N ILE A 215 8.09 8.73 1.93
CA ILE A 215 7.56 8.05 0.75
C ILE A 215 8.53 6.94 0.38
N TYR A 216 8.10 5.69 0.56
CA TYR A 216 8.88 4.52 0.15
C TYR A 216 8.78 4.27 -1.36
N GLN A 217 7.58 4.42 -1.90
CA GLN A 217 7.27 4.26 -3.32
C GLN A 217 6.13 5.20 -3.68
N ILE A 218 6.18 5.74 -4.90
CA ILE A 218 5.10 6.51 -5.49
C ILE A 218 4.90 6.04 -6.94
N GLU A 219 3.65 5.98 -7.36
CA GLU A 219 3.26 5.65 -8.73
C GLU A 219 2.49 6.83 -9.31
N TYR A 220 2.96 7.33 -10.45
CA TYR A 220 2.27 8.39 -11.20
C TYR A 220 1.46 7.76 -12.32
N SER A 221 0.21 8.21 -12.46
CA SER A 221 -0.70 7.77 -13.52
C SER A 221 -1.04 8.93 -14.42
N ARG A 222 -1.01 8.69 -15.74
CA ARG A 222 -1.54 9.61 -16.75
C ARG A 222 -2.43 8.84 -17.70
N ASN A 223 -3.72 9.14 -17.70
CA ASN A 223 -4.66 8.50 -18.59
C ASN A 223 -4.66 9.21 -19.95
N LEU A 224 -4.36 8.44 -21.00
CA LEU A 224 -4.33 8.91 -22.39
C LEU A 224 -5.36 8.11 -23.19
N LEU A 225 -6.43 8.77 -23.62
CA LEU A 225 -7.49 8.15 -24.40
C LEU A 225 -7.29 8.44 -25.90
N PHE A 226 -7.18 7.38 -26.71
CA PHE A 226 -6.95 7.49 -28.15
C PHE A 226 -8.16 7.01 -28.95
N LYS A 227 -8.51 7.76 -30.01
CA LYS A 227 -9.55 7.34 -30.97
C LYS A 227 -9.09 6.17 -31.86
N ARG A 228 -7.78 6.04 -32.09
CA ARG A 228 -7.18 5.02 -32.96
C ARG A 228 -6.04 4.30 -32.26
N GLY A 229 -6.14 2.98 -32.14
CA GLY A 229 -5.10 2.17 -31.48
C GLY A 229 -3.71 2.27 -32.12
N ARG A 230 -3.62 2.47 -33.45
CA ARG A 230 -2.31 2.67 -34.12
C ARG A 230 -1.60 3.93 -33.63
N GLN A 231 -2.33 5.02 -33.39
CA GLN A 231 -1.74 6.26 -32.87
C GLN A 231 -1.23 6.08 -31.45
N MET A 232 -1.99 5.37 -30.60
CA MET A 232 -1.54 4.97 -29.27
C MET A 232 -0.25 4.16 -29.33
N ASP A 233 -0.20 3.12 -30.16
CA ASP A 233 0.98 2.26 -30.31
C ASP A 233 2.20 3.12 -30.75
N THR A 234 2.05 4.02 -31.72
CA THR A 234 3.14 4.93 -32.15
C THR A 234 3.62 5.86 -31.03
N VAL A 235 2.71 6.49 -30.29
CA VAL A 235 3.07 7.39 -29.18
C VAL A 235 3.79 6.61 -28.08
N TYR A 236 3.29 5.42 -27.74
CA TYR A 236 3.88 4.60 -26.69
C TYR A 236 5.29 4.12 -27.05
N GLN A 237 5.51 3.68 -28.30
CA GLN A 237 6.86 3.32 -28.79
C GLN A 237 7.82 4.51 -28.73
N LYS A 238 7.39 5.70 -29.17
CA LYS A 238 8.22 6.92 -29.08
C LYS A 238 8.60 7.28 -27.64
N ILE A 239 7.68 7.12 -26.69
CA ILE A 239 7.98 7.35 -25.26
C ILE A 239 9.04 6.35 -24.80
N ILE A 240 8.89 5.07 -25.13
CA ILE A 240 9.87 4.03 -24.81
C ILE A 240 11.24 4.39 -25.37
N ASP A 241 11.32 4.81 -26.64
CA ASP A 241 12.58 5.16 -27.30
C ASP A 241 13.27 6.36 -26.65
N ILE A 242 12.51 7.43 -26.34
CA ILE A 242 13.03 8.62 -25.66
C ILE A 242 13.54 8.27 -24.26
N THR A 243 12.77 7.51 -23.49
CA THR A 243 13.13 7.11 -22.12
C THR A 243 14.33 6.18 -22.13
N ARG A 244 14.39 5.23 -23.07
CA ARG A 244 15.51 4.29 -23.22
C ARG A 244 16.82 5.01 -23.48
N GLY A 245 16.83 5.96 -24.41
CA GLY A 245 18.03 6.73 -24.74
C GLY A 245 18.54 7.56 -23.55
N ARG A 246 17.63 8.19 -22.79
CA ARG A 246 18.00 9.05 -21.65
C ARG A 246 18.47 8.27 -20.41
N LEU A 247 17.96 7.06 -20.21
CA LEU A 247 18.25 6.24 -19.02
C LEU A 247 19.27 5.11 -19.28
N ASP A 248 19.93 5.12 -20.43
CA ASP A 248 20.86 4.07 -20.89
C ASP A 248 20.31 2.64 -20.67
N ILE A 249 19.04 2.44 -21.02
CA ILE A 249 18.38 1.16 -20.79
C ILE A 249 18.83 0.17 -21.86
N LYS A 250 19.78 -0.69 -21.49
CA LYS A 250 20.38 -1.70 -22.39
C LYS A 250 19.39 -2.75 -22.89
N ARG A 251 18.40 -3.12 -22.07
CA ARG A 251 17.44 -4.18 -22.39
C ARG A 251 16.03 -3.79 -21.97
N LEU A 252 15.12 -3.73 -22.94
CA LEU A 252 13.69 -3.61 -22.71
C LEU A 252 13.09 -5.02 -22.69
N LYS A 253 12.22 -5.31 -21.72
CA LYS A 253 11.46 -6.55 -21.68
C LYS A 253 9.98 -6.22 -21.57
N THR A 254 9.22 -6.65 -22.56
CA THR A 254 7.77 -6.70 -22.50
C THR A 254 7.34 -7.97 -21.78
N ILE A 255 6.42 -7.86 -20.82
CA ILE A 255 5.77 -9.01 -20.19
C ILE A 255 4.26 -8.92 -20.48
N PHE A 256 3.61 -10.06 -20.67
CA PHE A 256 2.25 -10.23 -21.18
C PHE A 256 1.20 -9.19 -20.71
N GLY A 257 0.45 -8.59 -21.65
CA GLY A 257 -0.69 -7.69 -21.44
C GLY A 257 -1.83 -7.98 -22.44
N LYS A 258 -3.08 -7.64 -22.08
CA LYS A 258 -4.31 -8.04 -22.79
C LYS A 258 -4.70 -7.02 -23.87
N LYS A 259 -4.66 -7.39 -25.17
CA LYS A 259 -5.17 -6.58 -26.29
C LYS A 259 -6.49 -7.15 -26.83
N LYS A 260 -7.63 -6.97 -26.13
CA LYS A 260 -8.94 -7.06 -26.81
C LYS A 260 -9.22 -5.69 -27.42
N ARG A 261 -8.84 -5.50 -28.69
CA ARG A 261 -9.12 -4.27 -29.42
C ARG A 261 -10.61 -4.24 -29.78
N PRO A 262 -11.41 -3.26 -29.33
CA PRO A 262 -12.75 -3.06 -29.89
C PRO A 262 -12.57 -2.56 -31.31
N TYR A 263 -12.67 -3.45 -32.30
CA TYR A 263 -12.76 -3.06 -33.69
C TYR A 263 -14.23 -3.05 -34.08
N LYS A 264 -14.86 -1.88 -34.17
CA LYS A 264 -16.14 -1.76 -34.87
C LYS A 264 -15.84 -1.83 -36.37
N HIS A 265 -15.91 -3.03 -36.94
CA HIS A 265 -15.98 -3.22 -38.39
C HIS A 265 -17.37 -2.74 -38.83
N LYS A 266 -17.44 -1.73 -39.70
CA LYS A 266 -18.52 -1.74 -40.69
C LYS A 266 -18.15 -2.85 -41.68
N SER A 267 -18.93 -3.91 -41.67
CA SER A 267 -18.75 -5.09 -42.52
C SER A 267 -18.85 -4.72 -43.99
N THR A 268 -17.86 -5.09 -44.79
CA THR A 268 -18.02 -5.57 -46.18
C THR A 268 -17.05 -6.74 -46.39
N ALA A 269 -17.44 -7.68 -47.27
CA ALA A 269 -17.18 -9.13 -47.31
C ALA A 269 -15.69 -9.62 -47.37
N PRO A 270 -15.42 -10.94 -47.15
CA PRO A 270 -14.16 -11.47 -46.62
C PRO A 270 -13.14 -11.86 -47.71
N ALA A 271 -11.85 -11.79 -47.38
CA ALA A 271 -10.78 -12.40 -48.16
C ALA A 271 -10.03 -13.46 -47.30
N PRO A 272 -9.50 -14.55 -47.91
CA PRO A 272 -9.01 -15.71 -47.17
C PRO A 272 -7.78 -15.41 -46.31
N GLU A 273 -7.79 -15.99 -45.13
CA GLU A 273 -6.85 -15.79 -44.05
C GLU A 273 -5.75 -16.88 -44.08
N VAL A 274 -4.48 -16.48 -44.06
CA VAL A 274 -3.39 -17.36 -43.63
C VAL A 274 -3.00 -16.91 -42.22
N ARG A 275 -3.53 -17.62 -41.21
CA ARG A 275 -3.14 -17.45 -39.80
C ARG A 275 -1.87 -18.22 -39.52
N ILE A 276 -0.80 -17.48 -39.29
CA ILE A 276 0.23 -17.90 -38.34
C ILE A 276 0.05 -16.95 -37.14
N GLU A 277 -0.78 -17.35 -36.17
CA GLU A 277 -0.93 -16.60 -34.92
C GLU A 277 0.33 -16.80 -34.07
N THR A 278 1.31 -15.93 -34.27
CA THR A 278 2.35 -15.67 -33.27
C THR A 278 1.79 -14.80 -32.15
N PRO A 279 2.14 -15.05 -30.87
CA PRO A 279 1.37 -14.52 -29.75
C PRO A 279 1.79 -13.07 -29.37
N ASP A 280 0.82 -12.14 -29.32
CA ASP A 280 1.02 -10.68 -29.23
C ASP A 280 0.58 -10.06 -27.89
N TYR A 281 1.47 -9.36 -27.17
CA TYR A 281 1.20 -8.84 -25.81
C TYR A 281 1.98 -7.55 -25.44
N ASN A 282 1.48 -6.64 -24.55
CA ASN A 282 2.33 -5.59 -23.92
C ASN A 282 1.87 -5.08 -22.52
N LEU A 283 2.67 -5.33 -21.46
CA LEU A 283 2.95 -4.47 -20.29
C LEU A 283 4.46 -4.18 -20.33
N THR A 284 4.85 -2.90 -20.34
CA THR A 284 6.27 -2.51 -20.34
C THR A 284 6.68 -2.03 -18.95
N ILE A 285 7.44 -2.87 -18.24
CA ILE A 285 7.99 -2.52 -16.92
C ILE A 285 9.40 -1.97 -17.12
N PHE A 286 9.62 -0.71 -16.74
CA PHE A 286 10.96 -0.14 -16.62
C PHE A 286 11.51 -0.47 -15.23
N LYS A 287 12.47 -1.39 -15.13
CA LYS A 287 13.21 -1.62 -13.89
C LYS A 287 14.51 -0.81 -13.91
N ILE A 288 14.42 0.42 -13.43
CA ILE A 288 15.54 1.35 -13.34
C ILE A 288 16.26 1.10 -12.02
N HIS A 289 17.53 0.68 -12.07
CA HIS A 289 18.36 0.56 -10.88
C HIS A 289 19.12 1.88 -10.72
N PHE A 290 18.64 2.74 -9.83
CA PHE A 290 19.50 3.77 -9.30
C PHE A 290 20.50 3.08 -8.37
N GLY A 291 21.79 3.43 -8.48
CA GLY A 291 22.81 2.98 -7.53
C GLY A 291 22.46 3.38 -6.10
N ARG A 292 23.34 3.11 -5.14
CA ARG A 292 23.14 3.59 -3.76
C ARG A 292 23.09 5.13 -3.77
N LEU A 293 21.89 5.70 -3.69
CA LEU A 293 21.65 7.08 -3.24
C LEU A 293 22.02 7.19 -1.76
#